data_AF-A0A7V5A2P4-F1
#
_entry.id   AF-A0A7V5A2P4-F1
#
_cell.length_a   1.000
_cell.length_b   1.000
_cell.length_c   1.000
_cell.angle_alpha   90.00
_cell.angle_beta   90.00
_cell.angle_gamma   90.00
#
_symmetry.space_group_name_H-M   'P 1'
#
loop_
_entity.id
_entity.type
_entity.pdbx_description
1 polymer ?
#
loop_
_entity_poly.entity_id
_entity_poly.type
_entity_poly.pdbx_seq_one_letter_code
_entity_poly.pdbx_strand_id
1 'polypeptide(L)'
;MKKDRPLALLVQPPVYDFALYDLYLKPFGLLRIGRWLAEGGWEVLFVNGLQYPSGSYQGGLRKPKRKPDGTGKFNRHPIETPKVLEPLLRPRIERGEWKKHFARYGVPEEDFRSMIRHLRGEYWAGTGCPRQAHPATPEGGISSMQSEEFLPVSAFKAVPGAGRSPDLVLIGTGMTYWYLGVKEAVRICREEHPKSLLLLGGIYATLMPEHCGRITSPDGVIVEEDFSLLQGLLEKRGLPVPPLPLPNRPIPFPGVFKEAGVLRLNTGCPLRCSYCASRALTPIFRPGDPDGAWEAFRELYEGCGTRNFAFYDDALLYRKEEVLNPFLERVIGLKDPSLRFYLPNGVHVSGLDRKTAQLMKRAGVVEIRMGLESASEEFHRRYDRKVEVEQFLQGVSILKQAGYEAQDISVYLLAGLPGQGAEEVEASIRFVQATGVRVRLAEYSPVPSTHLWGESLRACSFPLEEEPLFHNNSLFSMEWEGFPYRKLLELKRLAREGFGQLQESF
;
A
#
# COMPACT_ATOMS: atom_id res chain seq x y z
N MET A 1 3.27 40.02 -16.43
CA MET A 1 3.45 38.60 -16.82
C MET A 1 2.65 37.74 -15.84
N LYS A 2 1.99 36.66 -16.27
CA LYS A 2 1.54 35.64 -15.32
C LYS A 2 2.80 35.02 -14.70
N LYS A 3 2.90 35.00 -13.37
CA LYS A 3 3.95 34.23 -12.68
C LYS A 3 3.64 32.75 -12.95
N ASP A 4 4.64 31.99 -13.37
CA ASP A 4 4.47 30.54 -13.53
C ASP A 4 4.03 29.93 -12.19
N ARG A 5 3.16 28.92 -12.26
CA ARG A 5 2.75 28.18 -11.07
C ARG A 5 3.98 27.49 -10.46
N PRO A 6 4.00 27.24 -9.15
CA PRO A 6 5.05 26.41 -8.56
C PRO A 6 4.85 24.95 -9.01
N LEU A 7 5.93 24.22 -9.25
CA LEU A 7 5.91 22.80 -9.64
C LEU A 7 6.34 21.89 -8.49
N ALA A 8 5.49 20.92 -8.15
CA ALA A 8 5.81 19.82 -7.27
C ALA A 8 6.09 18.53 -8.06
N LEU A 9 7.28 17.98 -7.89
CA LEU A 9 7.66 16.66 -8.37
C LEU A 9 7.44 15.63 -7.26
N LEU A 10 6.47 14.75 -7.44
CA LEU A 10 6.19 13.61 -6.58
C LEU A 10 6.93 12.39 -7.11
N VAL A 11 7.70 11.72 -6.26
CA VAL A 11 8.52 10.56 -6.64
C VAL A 11 8.13 9.34 -5.81
N GLN A 12 7.72 8.28 -6.49
CA GLN A 12 7.72 6.93 -5.91
C GLN A 12 9.08 6.29 -6.23
N PRO A 13 9.90 5.91 -5.25
CA PRO A 13 11.18 5.24 -5.50
C PRO A 13 11.04 3.87 -6.18
N PRO A 14 12.10 3.38 -6.85
CA PRO A 14 12.29 1.94 -7.08
C PRO A 14 12.43 1.23 -5.73
N VAL A 15 12.37 -0.11 -5.74
CA VAL A 15 12.43 -0.93 -4.51
C VAL A 15 13.58 -1.93 -4.59
N TYR A 16 14.32 -2.09 -3.50
CA TYR A 16 15.39 -3.08 -3.36
C TYR A 16 14.90 -4.18 -2.41
N ASP A 17 14.76 -5.41 -2.91
CA ASP A 17 14.17 -6.51 -2.15
C ASP A 17 14.61 -7.89 -2.70
N PHE A 18 14.33 -8.95 -1.95
CA PHE A 18 14.32 -10.33 -2.43
C PHE A 18 13.03 -10.68 -3.19
N ALA A 19 11.90 -10.06 -2.83
CA ALA A 19 10.60 -10.32 -3.44
C ALA A 19 9.67 -9.09 -3.43
N LEU A 20 9.24 -8.65 -4.62
CA LEU A 20 8.19 -7.65 -4.77
C LEU A 20 7.14 -8.10 -5.80
N TYR A 21 5.88 -7.80 -5.50
CA TYR A 21 4.73 -8.03 -6.37
C TYR A 21 3.77 -6.84 -6.26
N ASP A 22 3.18 -6.41 -7.38
CA ASP A 22 2.13 -5.39 -7.36
C ASP A 22 0.85 -6.05 -6.87
N LEU A 23 0.59 -5.95 -5.57
CA LEU A 23 -0.69 -6.28 -4.95
C LEU A 23 -1.49 -4.98 -4.78
N TYR A 24 -1.80 -4.30 -5.88
CA TYR A 24 -2.45 -2.98 -5.87
C TYR A 24 -1.60 -1.89 -5.20
N LEU A 25 -0.27 -1.99 -5.27
CA LEU A 25 0.65 -1.03 -4.66
C LEU A 25 0.50 0.33 -5.34
N LYS A 26 0.07 1.35 -4.58
CA LYS A 26 -0.07 2.74 -5.02
C LYS A 26 0.42 3.66 -3.88
N PRO A 27 1.15 4.75 -4.16
CA PRO A 27 1.63 5.66 -3.13
C PRO A 27 0.51 6.61 -2.67
N PHE A 28 -0.54 6.06 -2.07
CA PHE A 28 -1.80 6.74 -1.77
C PHE A 28 -1.61 8.04 -0.96
N GLY A 29 -0.77 8.03 0.07
CA GLY A 29 -0.43 9.22 0.86
C GLY A 29 0.25 10.32 0.03
N LEU A 30 1.22 9.95 -0.82
CA LEU A 30 1.89 10.90 -1.72
C LEU A 30 0.93 11.50 -2.75
N LEU A 31 -0.01 10.69 -3.27
CA LEU A 31 -1.01 11.15 -4.22
C LEU A 31 -2.12 12.00 -3.58
N ARG A 32 -2.42 11.82 -2.28
CA ARG A 32 -3.24 12.77 -1.49
C ARG A 32 -2.54 14.12 -1.34
N ILE A 33 -1.24 14.13 -1.05
CA ILE A 33 -0.44 15.37 -0.99
C ILE A 33 -0.39 16.03 -2.38
N GLY A 34 -0.30 15.24 -3.45
CA GLY A 34 -0.44 15.73 -4.83
C GLY A 34 -1.77 16.42 -5.10
N ARG A 35 -2.89 15.85 -4.62
CA ARG A 35 -4.21 16.49 -4.75
C ARG A 35 -4.28 17.80 -3.97
N TRP A 36 -3.78 17.81 -2.74
CA TRP A 36 -3.72 19.00 -1.88
C TRP A 36 -2.92 20.16 -2.50
N LEU A 37 -1.75 19.86 -3.06
CA LEU A 37 -0.94 20.85 -3.78
C LEU A 37 -1.67 21.36 -5.04
N ALA A 38 -2.27 20.47 -5.83
CA ALA A 38 -3.02 20.84 -7.04
C ALA A 38 -4.25 21.70 -6.74
N GLU A 39 -5.00 21.40 -5.66
CA GLU A 39 -6.12 22.22 -5.17
C GLU A 39 -5.61 23.58 -4.63
N GLY A 40 -4.39 23.64 -4.09
CA GLY A 40 -3.67 24.88 -3.75
C GLY A 40 -3.00 25.62 -4.92
N GLY A 41 -3.29 25.25 -6.18
CA GLY A 41 -2.81 25.95 -7.38
C GLY A 41 -1.40 25.59 -7.85
N TRP A 42 -0.79 24.52 -7.34
CA TRP A 42 0.47 23.98 -7.83
C TRP A 42 0.29 23.16 -9.10
N GLU A 43 1.28 23.20 -9.98
CA GLU A 43 1.45 22.14 -10.98
C GLU A 43 2.07 20.92 -10.31
N VAL A 44 1.59 19.72 -10.66
CA VAL A 44 1.97 18.47 -10.00
C VAL A 44 2.37 17.44 -11.05
N LEU A 45 3.58 16.91 -10.91
CA LEU A 45 4.12 15.84 -11.74
C LEU A 45 4.41 14.62 -10.87
N PHE A 46 3.97 13.43 -11.28
CA PHE A 46 4.28 12.18 -10.59
C PHE A 46 5.19 11.27 -11.44
N VAL A 47 6.35 10.95 -10.88
CA VAL A 47 7.33 10.02 -11.45
C VAL A 47 7.33 8.71 -10.65
N ASN A 48 7.04 7.61 -11.33
CA ASN A 48 6.95 6.28 -10.72
C ASN A 48 8.19 5.44 -11.00
N GLY A 49 9.06 5.25 -10.01
CA GLY A 49 10.25 4.41 -10.09
C GLY A 49 9.95 2.93 -10.27
N LEU A 50 8.72 2.46 -10.00
CA LEU A 50 8.33 1.05 -10.16
C LEU A 50 7.79 0.71 -11.55
N GLN A 51 7.26 1.67 -12.31
CA GLN A 51 6.57 1.44 -13.57
C GLN A 51 6.79 2.60 -14.54
N TYR A 52 7.02 2.30 -15.83
CA TYR A 52 6.98 3.33 -16.85
C TYR A 52 5.59 3.99 -16.87
N PRO A 53 5.52 5.31 -17.07
CA PRO A 53 4.28 6.01 -17.36
C PRO A 53 3.52 5.40 -18.54
N SER A 54 2.20 5.65 -18.61
CA SER A 54 1.35 4.98 -19.60
C SER A 54 1.75 5.32 -21.04
N GLY A 55 2.09 4.29 -21.81
CA GLY A 55 2.53 4.42 -23.22
C GLY A 55 4.00 4.78 -23.41
N SER A 56 4.77 5.10 -22.35
CA SER A 56 6.16 5.56 -22.46
C SER A 56 7.21 4.43 -22.34
N TYR A 57 6.83 3.17 -22.58
CA TYR A 57 7.75 2.03 -22.51
C TYR A 57 8.72 2.06 -23.70
N GLN A 58 9.94 2.55 -23.47
CA GLN A 58 10.98 2.68 -24.50
C GLN A 58 12.17 1.80 -24.11
N GLY A 59 12.42 0.72 -24.85
CA GLY A 59 13.60 -0.14 -24.65
C GLY A 59 13.34 -1.63 -24.88
N GLY A 60 14.43 -2.39 -25.07
CA GLY A 60 14.40 -3.84 -25.38
C GLY A 60 14.13 -4.77 -24.18
N LEU A 61 13.69 -4.25 -23.05
CA LEU A 61 13.25 -5.06 -21.91
C LEU A 61 11.89 -5.69 -22.21
N ARG A 62 11.61 -6.84 -21.60
CA ARG A 62 10.30 -7.51 -21.72
C ARG A 62 9.30 -6.86 -20.76
N LYS A 63 8.20 -6.30 -21.27
CA LYS A 63 7.09 -5.80 -20.44
C LYS A 63 6.67 -6.85 -19.40
N PRO A 64 6.58 -6.51 -18.11
CA PRO A 64 6.36 -7.51 -17.07
C PRO A 64 4.92 -8.05 -17.13
N LYS A 65 4.73 -9.31 -16.73
CA LYS A 65 3.41 -9.96 -16.75
C LYS A 65 2.47 -9.33 -15.71
N ARG A 66 1.35 -8.80 -16.20
CA ARG A 66 0.20 -8.29 -15.44
C ARG A 66 -0.96 -9.29 -15.52
N LYS A 67 -1.86 -9.27 -14.55
CA LYS A 67 -3.12 -10.03 -14.52
C LYS A 67 -4.32 -9.11 -14.84
N PRO A 68 -5.49 -9.67 -15.20
CA PRO A 68 -6.71 -8.88 -15.44
C PRO A 68 -7.23 -8.10 -14.21
N ASP A 69 -6.87 -8.55 -13.00
CA ASP A 69 -7.17 -7.84 -11.75
C ASP A 69 -6.30 -6.60 -11.52
N GLY A 70 -5.32 -6.31 -12.39
CA GLY A 70 -4.38 -5.20 -12.21
C GLY A 70 -3.23 -5.48 -11.24
N THR A 71 -3.09 -6.72 -10.76
CA THR A 71 -1.89 -7.18 -10.03
C THR A 71 -0.82 -7.68 -11.00
N GLY A 72 0.43 -7.82 -10.56
CA GLY A 72 1.47 -8.34 -11.44
C GLY A 72 2.89 -8.26 -10.94
N LYS A 73 3.82 -8.70 -11.78
CA LYS A 73 5.25 -8.50 -11.53
C LYS A 73 5.66 -7.07 -11.90
N PHE A 74 6.69 -6.56 -11.25
CA PHE A 74 7.46 -5.42 -11.74
C PHE A 74 8.64 -5.91 -12.58
N ASN A 75 9.29 -4.99 -13.31
CA ASN A 75 10.63 -5.23 -13.83
C ASN A 75 11.57 -5.55 -12.65
N ARG A 76 12.47 -6.52 -12.82
CA ARG A 76 13.34 -7.03 -11.75
C ARG A 76 14.75 -7.20 -12.29
N HIS A 77 15.68 -6.48 -11.69
CA HIS A 77 17.11 -6.47 -12.03
C HIS A 77 17.87 -7.11 -10.86
N PRO A 78 18.37 -8.35 -10.98
CA PRO A 78 19.19 -8.97 -9.95
C PRO A 78 20.45 -8.14 -9.69
N ILE A 79 20.85 -8.00 -8.44
CA ILE A 79 22.05 -7.26 -8.01
C ILE A 79 22.80 -8.06 -6.94
N GLU A 80 24.02 -7.62 -6.60
CA GLU A 80 24.74 -8.13 -5.43
C GLU A 80 23.89 -7.95 -4.17
N THR A 81 23.91 -8.95 -3.28
CA THR A 81 23.19 -8.87 -2.01
C THR A 81 24.02 -8.04 -1.03
N PRO A 82 23.44 -7.07 -0.30
CA PRO A 82 24.19 -6.23 0.64
C PRO A 82 25.00 -7.05 1.63
N LYS A 83 26.31 -6.76 1.73
CA LYS A 83 27.28 -7.57 2.50
C LYS A 83 26.93 -7.72 3.98
N VAL A 84 26.23 -6.73 4.54
CA VAL A 84 25.69 -6.77 5.90
C VAL A 84 24.75 -7.97 6.15
N LEU A 85 24.13 -8.53 5.11
CA LEU A 85 23.26 -9.71 5.18
C LEU A 85 24.02 -11.05 5.04
N GLU A 86 25.31 -11.03 4.69
CA GLU A 86 26.10 -12.27 4.52
C GLU A 86 26.12 -13.16 5.77
N PRO A 87 26.28 -12.66 7.01
CA PRO A 87 26.31 -13.51 8.21
C PRO A 87 25.02 -14.32 8.41
N LEU A 88 23.86 -13.77 8.03
CA LEU A 88 22.57 -14.45 8.06
C LEU A 88 22.39 -15.42 6.88
N LEU A 89 22.77 -14.97 5.68
CA LEU A 89 22.41 -15.66 4.44
C LEU A 89 23.38 -16.77 4.06
N ARG A 90 24.69 -16.60 4.29
CA ARG A 90 25.71 -17.58 3.89
C ARG A 90 25.46 -18.98 4.48
N PRO A 91 25.20 -19.16 5.79
CA PRO A 91 24.91 -20.48 6.34
C PRO A 91 23.64 -21.12 5.75
N ARG A 92 22.63 -20.31 5.39
CA ARG A 92 21.38 -20.79 4.77
C ARG A 92 21.57 -21.14 3.29
N ILE A 93 22.48 -20.48 2.58
CA ILE A 93 22.89 -20.82 1.21
C ILE A 93 23.66 -22.15 1.22
N GLU A 94 24.63 -22.29 2.13
CA GLU A 94 25.44 -23.51 2.29
C GLU A 94 24.57 -24.74 2.63
N ARG A 95 23.49 -24.56 3.41
CA ARG A 95 22.48 -25.61 3.68
C ARG A 95 21.43 -25.81 2.58
N GLY A 96 21.46 -25.03 1.50
CA GLY A 96 20.48 -25.08 0.40
C GLY A 96 19.07 -24.54 0.73
N GLU A 97 18.90 -23.91 1.89
CA GLU A 97 17.65 -23.35 2.42
C GLU A 97 17.32 -21.99 1.77
N TRP A 98 18.34 -21.27 1.29
CA TRP A 98 18.19 -19.96 0.65
C TRP A 98 18.45 -19.97 -0.85
N LYS A 99 17.46 -19.53 -1.63
CA LYS A 99 17.50 -19.44 -3.10
C LYS A 99 16.97 -18.11 -3.66
N LYS A 100 16.74 -17.11 -2.78
CA LYS A 100 16.26 -15.79 -3.19
C LYS A 100 17.46 -14.92 -3.57
N HIS A 101 17.40 -14.23 -4.69
CA HIS A 101 18.40 -13.23 -5.06
C HIS A 101 17.88 -11.83 -4.72
N PHE A 102 18.73 -10.96 -4.18
CA PHE A 102 18.40 -9.55 -4.03
C PHE A 102 18.27 -8.90 -5.41
N ALA A 103 17.37 -7.92 -5.55
CA ALA A 103 17.07 -7.27 -6.81
C ALA A 103 16.58 -5.83 -6.61
N ARG A 104 16.94 -4.99 -7.58
CA ARG A 104 16.31 -3.69 -7.80
C ARG A 104 15.07 -3.89 -8.68
N TYR A 105 13.92 -3.45 -8.20
CA TYR A 105 12.63 -3.52 -8.86
C TYR A 105 12.21 -2.16 -9.41
N GLY A 106 11.74 -2.14 -10.65
CA GLY A 106 11.20 -0.95 -11.30
C GLY A 106 11.83 -0.59 -12.65
N VAL A 107 11.62 0.65 -13.09
CA VAL A 107 12.29 1.20 -14.27
C VAL A 107 13.82 1.21 -14.05
N PRO A 108 14.66 0.90 -15.05
CA PRO A 108 16.12 0.99 -14.95
C PRO A 108 16.60 2.32 -14.37
N GLU A 109 17.76 2.33 -13.71
CA GLU A 109 18.29 3.54 -13.04
C GLU A 109 18.46 4.71 -14.01
N GLU A 110 19.03 4.47 -15.20
CA GLU A 110 19.19 5.51 -16.23
C GLU A 110 17.86 6.01 -16.80
N ASP A 111 16.86 5.14 -16.96
CA ASP A 111 15.52 5.55 -17.38
C ASP A 111 14.85 6.39 -16.30
N PHE A 112 14.97 6.00 -15.03
CA PHE A 112 14.45 6.73 -13.87
C PHE A 112 15.12 8.10 -13.73
N ARG A 113 16.45 8.16 -13.82
CA ARG A 113 17.24 9.41 -13.91
C ARG A 113 16.75 10.29 -15.06
N SER A 114 16.56 9.71 -16.24
CA SER A 114 16.09 10.42 -17.44
C SER A 114 14.60 10.82 -17.37
N MET A 115 13.81 10.18 -16.51
CA MET A 115 12.44 10.61 -16.17
C MET A 115 12.46 11.79 -15.20
N ILE A 116 13.33 11.77 -14.18
CA ILE A 116 13.53 12.89 -13.25
C ILE A 116 14.08 14.11 -14.00
N ARG A 117 15.28 14.00 -14.62
CA ARG A 117 15.97 15.07 -15.35
C ARG A 117 15.07 15.83 -16.33
N HIS A 118 14.29 15.09 -17.11
CA HIS A 118 13.45 15.64 -18.17
C HIS A 118 11.98 15.80 -17.76
N LEU A 119 11.66 15.65 -16.47
CA LEU A 119 10.32 15.82 -15.91
C LEU A 119 9.25 15.00 -16.66
N ARG A 120 9.54 13.72 -16.94
CA ARG A 120 8.67 12.79 -17.68
C ARG A 120 7.90 11.88 -16.72
N GLY A 121 6.63 12.19 -16.52
CA GLY A 121 5.72 11.49 -15.62
C GLY A 121 4.26 11.84 -15.89
N GLU A 122 3.36 11.43 -14.99
CA GLU A 122 1.94 11.77 -15.06
C GLU A 122 1.74 13.22 -14.57
N TYR A 123 1.07 14.08 -15.33
CA TYR A 123 1.10 15.54 -15.14
C TYR A 123 -0.28 16.17 -14.89
N TRP A 124 -0.34 17.13 -13.95
CA TRP A 124 -1.52 17.93 -13.62
C TRP A 124 -1.20 19.43 -13.63
N ALA A 125 -1.90 20.19 -14.46
CA ALA A 125 -1.61 21.61 -14.73
C ALA A 125 -2.10 22.61 -13.66
N GLY A 126 -2.46 22.16 -12.46
CA GLY A 126 -2.79 23.02 -11.31
C GLY A 126 -4.12 23.80 -11.37
N THR A 127 -5.13 23.31 -12.09
CA THR A 127 -6.51 23.82 -11.99
C THR A 127 -7.53 22.73 -12.26
N GLY A 128 -8.64 22.76 -11.52
CA GLY A 128 -9.79 21.87 -11.67
C GLY A 128 -9.86 20.79 -10.61
N CYS A 129 -10.93 20.83 -9.80
CA CYS A 129 -11.63 19.59 -9.46
C CYS A 129 -12.35 19.13 -10.75
N PRO A 130 -12.60 17.84 -11.01
CA PRO A 130 -13.39 17.40 -12.16
C PRO A 130 -14.77 18.06 -12.27
N ARG A 131 -15.32 18.58 -11.15
CA ARG A 131 -16.44 19.52 -11.14
C ARG A 131 -15.96 20.96 -11.44
N GLN A 132 -16.22 21.42 -12.66
CA GLN A 132 -16.60 22.83 -12.86
C GLN A 132 -18.13 22.88 -13.00
N ALA A 133 -18.77 23.68 -12.16
CA ALA A 133 -20.19 23.93 -12.27
C ALA A 133 -20.46 24.80 -13.52
N HIS A 134 -21.35 24.36 -14.39
CA HIS A 134 -21.99 25.27 -15.33
C HIS A 134 -22.92 26.22 -14.57
N PRO A 135 -22.98 27.52 -14.91
CA PRO A 135 -24.00 28.40 -14.38
C PRO A 135 -25.37 27.91 -14.89
N ALA A 136 -26.33 27.75 -14.00
CA ALA A 136 -27.66 27.27 -14.35
C ALA A 136 -28.35 28.25 -15.30
N THR A 137 -28.62 27.82 -16.53
CA THR A 137 -29.69 28.38 -17.36
C THR A 137 -31.03 27.85 -16.84
N PRO A 138 -31.98 28.73 -16.44
CA PRO A 138 -33.33 28.28 -16.15
C PRO A 138 -34.05 27.96 -17.47
N GLU A 139 -34.64 26.76 -17.57
CA GLU A 139 -36.03 26.51 -18.02
C GLU A 139 -36.27 25.04 -18.38
N GLY A 140 -37.34 24.46 -17.80
CA GLY A 140 -38.15 23.41 -18.43
C GLY A 140 -37.67 21.93 -18.39
N GLY A 141 -38.27 21.12 -17.52
CA GLY A 141 -38.49 19.69 -17.80
C GLY A 141 -37.93 18.69 -16.77
N ILE A 142 -38.82 17.94 -16.11
CA ILE A 142 -38.47 16.80 -15.26
C ILE A 142 -38.38 15.54 -16.13
N SER A 143 -37.17 15.02 -16.40
CA SER A 143 -36.88 13.58 -16.58
C SER A 143 -35.44 13.33 -17.09
N SER A 144 -34.49 13.17 -16.18
CA SER A 144 -33.29 12.32 -16.29
C SER A 144 -32.35 12.66 -15.12
N MET A 145 -31.68 11.67 -14.53
CA MET A 145 -30.46 11.95 -13.77
C MET A 145 -29.40 12.34 -14.78
N GLN A 146 -29.21 13.64 -14.98
CA GLN A 146 -28.19 14.17 -15.86
C GLN A 146 -26.81 13.71 -15.37
N SER A 147 -26.09 13.00 -16.23
CA SER A 147 -24.70 12.65 -15.99
C SER A 147 -23.87 13.93 -16.07
N GLU A 148 -23.47 14.47 -14.91
CA GLU A 148 -22.44 15.51 -14.83
C GLU A 148 -21.18 14.98 -15.53
N GLU A 149 -20.80 15.58 -16.68
CA GLU A 149 -19.61 15.16 -17.42
C GLU A 149 -18.35 15.55 -16.64
N PHE A 150 -17.69 14.54 -16.05
CA PHE A 150 -16.35 14.68 -15.52
C PHE A 150 -15.40 14.99 -16.69
N LEU A 151 -14.70 16.13 -16.63
CA LEU A 151 -13.64 16.43 -17.59
C LEU A 151 -12.62 15.27 -17.59
N PRO A 152 -12.34 14.62 -18.75
CA PRO A 152 -11.37 13.54 -18.79
C PRO A 152 -10.01 14.08 -18.38
N VAL A 153 -9.39 13.46 -17.36
CA VAL A 153 -8.04 13.82 -16.93
C VAL A 153 -7.11 13.58 -18.10
N SER A 154 -6.66 14.68 -18.73
CA SER A 154 -6.07 14.60 -20.06
C SER A 154 -4.81 13.75 -20.05
N ALA A 155 -4.80 12.70 -20.87
CA ALA A 155 -3.65 11.82 -21.01
C ALA A 155 -2.39 12.62 -21.37
N PHE A 156 -1.28 12.22 -20.74
CA PHE A 156 0.10 12.52 -21.13
C PHE A 156 0.36 13.85 -21.85
N LYS A 157 0.43 14.95 -21.08
CA LYS A 157 1.04 16.19 -21.54
C LYS A 157 2.48 16.24 -21.06
N ALA A 158 3.41 16.48 -21.99
CA ALA A 158 4.76 16.89 -21.62
C ALA A 158 4.68 18.19 -20.82
N VAL A 159 5.49 18.33 -19.77
CA VAL A 159 5.53 19.54 -18.95
C VAL A 159 5.86 20.74 -19.83
N PRO A 160 5.06 21.82 -19.83
CA PRO A 160 5.40 23.04 -20.55
C PRO A 160 6.66 23.67 -19.95
N GLY A 161 7.71 23.82 -20.78
CA GLY A 161 8.96 24.48 -20.40
C GLY A 161 10.16 23.53 -20.34
N ALA A 162 10.89 23.42 -21.45
CA ALA A 162 12.20 22.76 -21.46
C ALA A 162 13.19 23.51 -20.53
N GLY A 163 13.88 22.79 -19.65
CA GLY A 163 14.89 23.36 -18.73
C GLY A 163 14.35 23.89 -17.40
N ARG A 164 13.05 23.75 -17.10
CA ARG A 164 12.48 24.07 -15.79
C ARG A 164 12.86 23.02 -14.74
N SER A 165 13.22 23.46 -13.53
CA SER A 165 13.34 22.58 -12.35
C SER A 165 12.09 22.70 -11.47
N PRO A 166 11.73 21.66 -10.69
CA PRO A 166 10.63 21.74 -9.74
C PRO A 166 11.01 22.62 -8.53
N ASP A 167 10.04 23.31 -7.95
CA ASP A 167 10.23 24.08 -6.71
C ASP A 167 10.31 23.17 -5.48
N LEU A 168 9.53 22.08 -5.53
CA LEU A 168 9.37 21.08 -4.48
C LEU A 168 9.53 19.66 -5.05
N VAL A 169 10.27 18.80 -4.35
CA VAL A 169 10.38 17.36 -4.57
C VAL A 169 9.87 16.66 -3.32
N LEU A 170 8.88 15.78 -3.47
CA LEU A 170 8.35 14.94 -2.40
C LEU A 170 8.55 13.47 -2.75
N ILE A 171 9.27 12.74 -1.91
CA ILE A 171 9.55 11.32 -2.15
C ILE A 171 8.78 10.47 -1.14
N GLY A 172 7.90 9.61 -1.65
CA GLY A 172 7.13 8.67 -0.84
C GLY A 172 7.98 7.48 -0.37
N THR A 173 7.89 7.14 0.91
CA THR A 173 8.64 6.03 1.51
C THR A 173 7.70 4.91 1.96
N GLY A 174 8.08 3.66 1.64
CA GLY A 174 7.35 2.44 1.97
C GLY A 174 7.94 1.71 3.17
N MET A 175 8.08 0.38 3.07
CA MET A 175 8.68 -0.44 4.13
C MET A 175 10.07 0.06 4.53
N THR A 176 10.44 -0.07 5.81
CA THR A 176 11.73 0.38 6.38
C THR A 176 12.93 -0.21 5.63
N TYR A 177 12.86 -1.49 5.26
CA TYR A 177 13.89 -2.20 4.48
C TYR A 177 14.00 -1.79 3.00
N TRP A 178 13.12 -0.92 2.48
CA TRP A 178 13.21 -0.39 1.10
C TRP A 178 14.06 0.88 0.98
N TYR A 179 14.73 1.31 2.06
CA TYR A 179 15.48 2.58 2.10
C TYR A 179 16.55 2.75 1.02
N LEU A 180 17.12 1.66 0.47
CA LEU A 180 18.10 1.74 -0.62
C LEU A 180 17.51 2.38 -1.88
N GLY A 181 16.24 2.11 -2.19
CA GLY A 181 15.54 2.76 -3.30
C GLY A 181 15.24 4.24 -3.02
N VAL A 182 14.92 4.58 -1.77
CA VAL A 182 14.77 5.97 -1.32
C VAL A 182 16.10 6.72 -1.49
N LYS A 183 17.22 6.11 -1.08
CA LYS A 183 18.57 6.67 -1.23
C LYS A 183 18.96 6.90 -2.69
N GLU A 184 18.63 5.96 -3.58
CA GLU A 184 18.80 6.13 -5.03
C GLU A 184 18.00 7.33 -5.55
N ALA A 185 16.71 7.41 -5.21
CA ALA A 185 15.82 8.49 -5.65
C ALA A 185 16.26 9.86 -5.14
N VAL A 186 16.69 9.96 -3.86
CA VAL A 186 17.20 11.22 -3.30
C VAL A 186 18.47 11.67 -4.01
N ARG A 187 19.45 10.78 -4.20
CA ARG A 187 20.68 11.09 -4.95
C ARG A 187 20.35 11.63 -6.35
N ILE A 188 19.53 10.91 -7.11
CA ILE A 188 19.13 11.32 -8.47
C ILE A 188 18.42 12.68 -8.44
N CYS A 189 17.47 12.90 -7.53
CA CYS A 189 16.77 14.19 -7.44
C CYS A 189 17.71 15.35 -7.07
N ARG A 190 18.73 15.14 -6.22
CA ARG A 190 19.74 16.15 -5.89
C ARG A 190 20.72 16.42 -7.03
N GLU A 191 21.12 15.39 -7.77
CA GLU A 191 22.01 15.52 -8.93
C GLU A 191 21.33 16.27 -10.09
N GLU A 192 20.06 15.95 -10.38
CA GLU A 192 19.32 16.52 -11.51
C GLU A 192 18.60 17.84 -11.18
N HIS A 193 18.19 18.05 -9.92
CA HIS A 193 17.46 19.25 -9.46
C HIS A 193 17.99 19.80 -8.12
N PRO A 194 19.26 20.26 -8.05
CA PRO A 194 19.94 20.64 -6.80
C PRO A 194 19.34 21.83 -6.04
N LYS A 195 18.47 22.63 -6.66
CA LYS A 195 17.85 23.83 -6.04
C LYS A 195 16.47 23.56 -5.42
N SER A 196 15.84 22.45 -5.78
CA SER A 196 14.50 22.08 -5.33
C SER A 196 14.50 21.78 -3.84
N LEU A 197 13.43 22.18 -3.16
CA LEU A 197 13.18 21.77 -1.79
C LEU A 197 12.82 20.28 -1.78
N LEU A 198 13.60 19.41 -1.13
CA LEU A 198 13.40 17.96 -1.15
C LEU A 198 13.00 17.43 0.24
N LEU A 199 11.79 16.89 0.36
CA LEU A 199 11.32 16.22 1.58
C LEU A 199 10.96 14.76 1.35
N LEU A 200 11.08 13.97 2.42
CA LEU A 200 10.67 12.57 2.49
C LEU A 200 9.44 12.44 3.40
N GLY A 201 8.58 11.46 3.13
CA GLY A 201 7.44 11.15 4.01
C GLY A 201 6.93 9.72 3.79
N GLY A 202 6.04 9.23 4.65
CA GLY A 202 5.49 7.86 4.58
C GLY A 202 6.05 6.92 5.64
N ILE A 203 5.92 5.60 5.42
CA ILE A 203 6.06 4.58 6.47
C ILE A 203 7.48 4.55 7.05
N TYR A 204 8.50 4.39 6.22
CA TYR A 204 9.90 4.40 6.67
C TYR A 204 10.32 5.75 7.28
N ALA A 205 9.92 6.88 6.68
CA ALA A 205 10.18 8.21 7.21
C ALA A 205 9.57 8.42 8.61
N THR A 206 8.38 7.88 8.85
CA THR A 206 7.67 7.96 10.14
C THR A 206 8.28 7.02 11.19
N LEU A 207 8.61 5.78 10.80
CA LEU A 207 9.08 4.76 11.74
C LEU A 207 10.57 4.84 12.05
N MET A 208 11.38 5.45 11.18
CA MET A 208 12.83 5.60 11.38
C MET A 208 13.34 6.97 10.89
N PRO A 209 12.82 8.10 11.41
CA PRO A 209 13.16 9.44 10.90
C PRO A 209 14.66 9.76 10.97
N GLU A 210 15.35 9.33 12.03
CA GLU A 210 16.80 9.56 12.20
C GLU A 210 17.63 8.79 11.16
N HIS A 211 17.34 7.49 10.96
CA HIS A 211 17.98 6.69 9.92
C HIS A 211 17.67 7.25 8.52
N CYS A 212 16.43 7.68 8.29
CA CYS A 212 15.98 8.33 7.06
C CYS A 212 16.81 9.59 6.77
N GLY A 213 16.88 10.52 7.73
CA GLY A 213 17.67 11.74 7.63
C GLY A 213 19.16 11.46 7.41
N ARG A 214 19.77 10.62 8.25
CA ARG A 214 21.22 10.29 8.20
C ARG A 214 21.66 9.68 6.88
N ILE A 215 20.87 8.78 6.29
CA ILE A 215 21.28 8.03 5.08
C ILE A 215 21.01 8.80 3.78
N THR A 216 20.13 9.81 3.81
CA THR A 216 19.67 10.49 2.59
C THR A 216 19.88 12.01 2.55
N SER A 217 20.04 12.69 3.70
CA SER A 217 20.23 14.14 3.81
C SER A 217 19.19 14.99 3.02
N PRO A 218 17.88 14.84 3.30
CA PRO A 218 16.84 15.66 2.71
C PRO A 218 16.79 17.04 3.38
N ASP A 219 16.03 17.98 2.82
CA ASP A 219 15.76 19.28 3.46
C ASP A 219 14.74 19.15 4.61
N GLY A 220 14.01 18.03 4.67
CA GLY A 220 13.08 17.71 5.74
C GLY A 220 12.56 16.27 5.67
N VAL A 221 12.15 15.74 6.83
CA VAL A 221 11.45 14.46 6.96
C VAL A 221 10.08 14.73 7.58
N ILE A 222 9.02 14.39 6.85
CA ILE A 222 7.62 14.47 7.28
C ILE A 222 7.31 13.16 8.02
N VAL A 223 6.91 13.28 9.27
CA VAL A 223 6.56 12.17 10.17
C VAL A 223 5.04 12.19 10.36
N GLU A 224 4.41 11.01 10.28
CA GLU A 224 2.94 10.86 10.33
C GLU A 224 2.21 11.73 9.27
N GLU A 225 1.18 12.47 9.67
CA GLU A 225 0.51 13.51 8.86
C GLU A 225 0.79 14.93 9.42
N ASP A 226 1.97 15.17 10.03
CA ASP A 226 2.41 16.51 10.45
C ASP A 226 3.10 17.27 9.30
N PHE A 227 2.38 18.23 8.71
CA PHE A 227 2.86 19.06 7.61
C PHE A 227 3.47 20.40 8.05
N SER A 228 3.59 20.69 9.34
CA SER A 228 4.10 21.97 9.86
C SER A 228 5.47 22.34 9.29
N LEU A 229 6.39 21.36 9.21
CA LEU A 229 7.70 21.51 8.59
C LEU A 229 7.60 21.93 7.11
N LEU A 230 6.73 21.27 6.33
CA LEU A 230 6.54 21.59 4.93
C LEU A 230 5.93 22.99 4.76
N GLN A 231 4.87 23.31 5.50
CA GLN A 231 4.20 24.62 5.43
C GLN A 231 5.19 25.75 5.75
N GLY A 232 5.94 25.65 6.85
CA GLY A 232 6.95 26.65 7.22
C GLY A 232 8.12 26.76 6.23
N LEU A 233 8.49 25.69 5.52
CA LEU A 233 9.51 25.75 4.46
C LEU A 233 8.98 26.39 3.16
N LEU A 234 7.70 26.18 2.83
CA LEU A 234 7.03 26.82 1.70
C LEU A 234 6.83 28.32 1.94
N GLU A 235 6.38 28.71 3.14
CA GLU A 235 6.26 30.12 3.56
C GLU A 235 7.60 30.87 3.45
N LYS A 236 8.68 30.28 3.99
CA LYS A 236 10.04 30.83 3.92
C LYS A 236 10.55 31.02 2.48
N ARG A 237 10.04 30.23 1.51
CA ARG A 237 10.35 30.38 0.08
C ARG A 237 9.35 31.26 -0.70
N GLY A 238 8.33 31.81 -0.04
CA GLY A 238 7.27 32.59 -0.69
C GLY A 238 6.42 31.77 -1.67
N LEU A 239 6.27 30.47 -1.39
CA LEU A 239 5.50 29.52 -2.19
C LEU A 239 4.08 29.36 -1.61
N PRO A 240 3.05 29.05 -2.44
CA PRO A 240 1.68 28.86 -1.97
C PRO A 240 1.56 27.70 -0.99
N VAL A 241 0.94 27.94 0.16
CA VAL A 241 0.62 26.90 1.16
C VAL A 241 -0.87 26.57 1.07
N PRO A 242 -1.25 25.36 0.65
CA PRO A 242 -2.65 24.96 0.66
C PRO A 242 -3.15 24.74 2.11
N PRO A 243 -4.45 24.95 2.41
CA PRO A 243 -5.01 24.74 3.74
C PRO A 243 -5.10 23.25 4.10
N LEU A 244 -4.93 22.92 5.39
CA LEU A 244 -5.19 21.57 5.93
C LEU A 244 -6.67 21.40 6.30
N PRO A 245 -7.20 20.17 6.42
CA PRO A 245 -6.53 18.86 6.31
C PRO A 245 -6.28 18.38 4.87
N LEU A 246 -5.44 17.35 4.71
CA LEU A 246 -5.28 16.65 3.44
C LEU A 246 -6.58 15.96 3.00
N PRO A 247 -7.02 16.09 1.73
CA PRO A 247 -8.17 15.38 1.22
C PRO A 247 -7.94 13.86 1.27
N ASN A 248 -8.95 13.06 1.65
CA ASN A 248 -8.86 11.59 1.67
C ASN A 248 -9.13 10.97 0.27
N ARG A 249 -8.65 11.64 -0.79
CA ARG A 249 -8.71 11.17 -2.18
C ARG A 249 -7.37 11.45 -2.88
N PRO A 250 -6.84 10.50 -3.68
CA PRO A 250 -5.62 10.72 -4.44
C PRO A 250 -5.88 11.64 -5.63
N ILE A 251 -4.83 12.25 -6.18
CA ILE A 251 -4.89 12.90 -7.50
C ILE A 251 -5.11 11.82 -8.59
N PRO A 252 -6.19 11.88 -9.40
CA PRO A 252 -6.62 10.76 -10.23
C PRO A 252 -5.85 10.69 -11.55
N PHE A 253 -4.58 10.26 -11.50
CA PHE A 253 -3.79 10.02 -12.71
C PHE A 253 -4.23 8.73 -13.43
N PRO A 254 -4.74 8.79 -14.68
CA PRO A 254 -5.23 7.60 -15.37
C PRO A 254 -4.15 6.55 -15.59
N GLY A 255 -2.91 6.97 -15.88
CA GLY A 255 -1.80 6.03 -16.07
C GLY A 255 -1.36 5.30 -14.81
N VAL A 256 -1.79 5.76 -13.63
CA VAL A 256 -1.57 5.11 -12.32
C VAL A 256 -2.72 4.17 -11.96
N PHE A 257 -3.97 4.57 -12.23
CA PHE A 257 -5.16 3.92 -11.68
C PHE A 257 -6.00 3.10 -12.67
N LYS A 258 -5.74 3.19 -13.98
CA LYS A 258 -6.52 2.48 -15.01
C LYS A 258 -6.61 0.96 -14.79
N GLU A 259 -5.50 0.31 -14.44
CA GLU A 259 -5.50 -1.14 -14.18
C GLU A 259 -6.14 -1.51 -12.84
N ALA A 260 -5.87 -0.72 -11.79
CA ALA A 260 -6.53 -0.84 -10.49
C ALA A 260 -6.41 0.42 -9.61
N GLY A 261 -7.49 0.71 -8.89
CA GLY A 261 -7.63 1.77 -7.89
C GLY A 261 -7.28 1.31 -6.47
N VAL A 262 -6.96 2.27 -5.60
CA VAL A 262 -6.87 2.07 -4.15
C VAL A 262 -7.83 3.04 -3.47
N LEU A 263 -8.65 2.51 -2.57
CA LEU A 263 -9.58 3.26 -1.73
C LEU A 263 -9.18 3.10 -0.27
N ARG A 264 -9.45 4.13 0.54
CA ARG A 264 -9.36 4.10 1.99
C ARG A 264 -10.61 4.73 2.59
N LEU A 265 -11.54 3.91 3.08
CA LEU A 265 -12.80 4.38 3.66
C LEU A 265 -12.61 4.92 5.09
N ASN A 266 -11.69 4.35 5.86
CA ASN A 266 -11.38 4.70 7.24
C ASN A 266 -9.86 4.84 7.45
N THR A 267 -9.45 5.63 8.43
CA THR A 267 -8.04 5.94 8.70
C THR A 267 -7.62 5.38 10.06
N GLY A 268 -6.55 4.57 10.10
CA GLY A 268 -6.03 3.93 11.32
C GLY A 268 -6.84 2.71 11.77
N CYS A 269 -6.44 2.12 12.91
CA CYS A 269 -7.11 0.98 13.53
C CYS A 269 -7.33 1.24 15.04
N PRO A 270 -8.49 0.87 15.62
CA PRO A 270 -8.72 1.04 17.06
C PRO A 270 -8.05 -0.04 17.92
N LEU A 271 -7.68 -1.18 17.32
CA LEU A 271 -6.96 -2.26 17.99
C LEU A 271 -5.50 -1.91 18.28
N ARG A 272 -4.88 -2.71 19.15
CA ARG A 272 -3.59 -2.40 19.78
C ARG A 272 -2.65 -3.61 19.69
N CYS A 273 -2.76 -4.34 18.58
CA CYS A 273 -1.97 -5.52 18.28
C CYS A 273 -0.48 -5.20 18.38
N SER A 274 0.19 -5.90 19.28
CA SER A 274 1.57 -5.63 19.70
C SER A 274 2.60 -5.70 18.58
N TYR A 275 2.33 -6.49 17.54
CA TYR A 275 3.14 -6.67 16.32
C TYR A 275 2.82 -5.66 15.20
N CYS A 276 1.81 -4.80 15.34
CA CYS A 276 1.30 -3.96 14.25
C CYS A 276 1.66 -2.48 14.40
N ALA A 277 2.22 -1.89 13.33
CA ALA A 277 2.60 -0.48 13.30
C ALA A 277 1.46 0.51 12.99
N SER A 278 0.22 0.05 12.74
CA SER A 278 -0.92 0.94 12.42
C SER A 278 -1.09 2.07 13.46
N ARG A 279 -0.94 1.78 14.76
CA ARG A 279 -0.99 2.81 15.81
C ARG A 279 0.20 3.78 15.80
N ALA A 280 1.38 3.35 15.37
CA ALA A 280 2.56 4.22 15.25
C ALA A 280 2.49 5.10 13.98
N LEU A 281 1.82 4.61 12.93
CA LEU A 281 1.61 5.34 11.67
C LEU A 281 0.36 6.23 11.69
N THR A 282 -0.62 5.89 12.53
CA THR A 282 -1.90 6.58 12.67
C THR A 282 -2.46 6.33 14.08
N PRO A 283 -2.14 7.19 15.07
CA PRO A 283 -2.45 6.94 16.48
C PRO A 283 -3.94 6.87 16.85
N ILE A 284 -4.82 7.38 15.99
CA ILE A 284 -6.26 7.54 16.24
C ILE A 284 -7.05 6.99 15.05
N PHE A 285 -7.92 6.01 15.29
CA PHE A 285 -8.93 5.57 14.33
C PHE A 285 -9.91 6.71 14.05
N ARG A 286 -10.13 7.00 12.77
CA ARG A 286 -11.14 7.94 12.29
C ARG A 286 -12.01 7.25 11.24
N PRO A 287 -13.34 7.11 11.45
CA PRO A 287 -14.23 6.72 10.38
C PRO A 287 -14.19 7.81 9.30
N GLY A 288 -14.25 7.43 8.04
CA GLY A 288 -14.32 8.41 6.95
C GLY A 288 -15.74 8.87 6.66
N ASP A 289 -15.81 9.89 5.81
CA ASP A 289 -17.05 10.37 5.22
C ASP A 289 -17.48 9.45 4.05
N PRO A 290 -18.69 8.86 4.07
CA PRO A 290 -19.20 8.04 2.96
C PRO A 290 -19.33 8.81 1.65
N ASP A 291 -19.62 10.11 1.68
CA ASP A 291 -19.74 10.93 0.47
C ASP A 291 -18.37 11.23 -0.13
N GLY A 292 -17.40 11.68 0.67
CA GLY A 292 -16.02 11.85 0.25
C GLY A 292 -15.37 10.56 -0.28
N ALA A 293 -15.69 9.40 0.31
CA ALA A 293 -15.26 8.10 -0.19
C ALA A 293 -15.93 7.71 -1.52
N TRP A 294 -17.22 8.02 -1.68
CA TRP A 294 -17.95 7.82 -2.92
C TRP A 294 -17.40 8.68 -4.06
N GLU A 295 -17.11 9.96 -3.81
CA GLU A 295 -16.46 10.84 -4.79
C GLU A 295 -15.03 10.36 -5.14
N ALA A 296 -14.26 9.88 -4.17
CA ALA A 296 -12.93 9.28 -4.43
C ALA A 296 -13.02 8.04 -5.33
N PHE A 297 -14.06 7.22 -5.16
CA PHE A 297 -14.35 6.11 -6.06
C PHE A 297 -14.77 6.59 -7.46
N ARG A 298 -15.70 7.55 -7.56
CA ARG A 298 -16.20 8.08 -8.85
C ARG A 298 -15.09 8.70 -9.69
N GLU A 299 -14.22 9.52 -9.10
CA GLU A 299 -13.08 10.14 -9.82
C GLU A 299 -12.17 9.09 -10.49
N LEU A 300 -12.03 7.89 -9.91
CA LEU A 300 -11.26 6.79 -10.50
C LEU A 300 -12.11 5.93 -11.46
N TYR A 301 -13.34 5.60 -11.08
CA TYR A 301 -14.26 4.77 -11.85
C TYR A 301 -14.66 5.41 -13.20
N GLU A 302 -14.95 6.71 -13.19
CA GLU A 302 -15.31 7.51 -14.36
C GLU A 302 -14.05 8.12 -15.00
N GLY A 303 -13.25 8.87 -14.23
CA GLY A 303 -12.11 9.65 -14.76
C GLY A 303 -10.89 8.83 -15.18
N CYS A 304 -10.66 7.65 -14.59
CA CYS A 304 -9.55 6.76 -14.94
C CYS A 304 -10.01 5.47 -15.66
N GLY A 305 -11.33 5.22 -15.76
CA GLY A 305 -11.89 3.98 -16.28
C GLY A 305 -11.61 2.76 -15.39
N THR A 306 -11.28 2.96 -14.12
CA THR A 306 -10.90 1.89 -13.19
C THR A 306 -12.07 0.94 -12.92
N ARG A 307 -11.81 -0.37 -12.88
CA ARG A 307 -12.80 -1.40 -12.50
C ARG A 307 -12.37 -2.35 -11.39
N ASN A 308 -11.06 -2.50 -11.16
CA ASN A 308 -10.51 -3.22 -10.02
C ASN A 308 -10.18 -2.23 -8.89
N PHE A 309 -10.63 -2.47 -7.66
CA PHE A 309 -10.39 -1.60 -6.52
C PHE A 309 -9.92 -2.40 -5.30
N ALA A 310 -8.81 -1.98 -4.69
CA ALA A 310 -8.37 -2.51 -3.41
C ALA A 310 -8.71 -1.55 -2.26
N PHE A 311 -9.29 -2.08 -1.19
CA PHE A 311 -9.39 -1.35 0.07
C PHE A 311 -8.08 -1.52 0.85
N TYR A 312 -7.48 -0.41 1.27
CA TYR A 312 -6.28 -0.37 2.11
C TYR A 312 -6.54 0.37 3.44
N ASP A 313 -7.74 0.19 3.97
CA ASP A 313 -8.10 0.50 5.35
C ASP A 313 -7.37 -0.44 6.32
N ASP A 314 -6.77 0.09 7.38
CA ASP A 314 -6.27 -0.76 8.48
C ASP A 314 -7.42 -1.51 9.21
N ALA A 315 -8.65 -1.00 9.10
CA ALA A 315 -9.79 -1.42 9.92
C ALA A 315 -11.15 -1.36 9.17
N LEU A 316 -11.22 -1.81 7.93
CA LEU A 316 -12.37 -1.63 7.00
C LEU A 316 -13.77 -1.91 7.60
N LEU A 317 -13.91 -2.96 8.42
CA LEU A 317 -15.20 -3.37 8.99
C LEU A 317 -15.59 -2.62 10.28
N TYR A 318 -14.73 -1.74 10.80
CA TYR A 318 -15.12 -0.87 11.92
C TYR A 318 -16.04 0.24 11.43
N ARG A 319 -17.13 0.49 12.19
CA ARG A 319 -18.19 1.45 11.80
C ARG A 319 -18.79 1.16 10.41
N LYS A 320 -18.78 -0.10 9.96
CA LYS A 320 -19.25 -0.52 8.63
C LYS A 320 -20.66 -0.05 8.27
N GLU A 321 -21.58 0.05 9.24
CA GLU A 321 -22.96 0.53 9.00
C GLU A 321 -23.02 2.01 8.64
N GLU A 322 -22.01 2.81 9.02
CA GLU A 322 -21.91 4.22 8.69
C GLU A 322 -21.17 4.45 7.37
N VAL A 323 -20.16 3.63 7.05
CA VAL A 323 -19.25 3.89 5.91
C VAL A 323 -19.31 2.82 4.83
N LEU A 324 -18.92 1.58 5.15
CA LEU A 324 -18.80 0.51 4.14
C LEU A 324 -20.16 0.11 3.55
N ASN A 325 -21.17 -0.14 4.37
CA ASN A 325 -22.46 -0.66 3.92
C ASN A 325 -23.19 0.36 3.01
N PRO A 326 -23.29 1.66 3.36
CA PRO A 326 -23.81 2.69 2.44
C PRO A 326 -22.99 2.82 1.14
N PHE A 327 -21.66 2.71 1.22
CA PHE A 327 -20.80 2.71 0.02
C PHE A 327 -21.11 1.52 -0.90
N LEU A 328 -21.20 0.30 -0.36
CA LEU A 328 -21.51 -0.91 -1.12
C LEU A 328 -22.94 -0.87 -1.71
N GLU A 329 -23.91 -0.30 -1.00
CA GLU A 329 -25.27 -0.10 -1.52
C GLU A 329 -25.28 0.83 -2.75
N ARG A 330 -24.51 1.93 -2.71
CA ARG A 330 -24.33 2.82 -3.88
C ARG A 330 -23.62 2.11 -5.05
N VAL A 331 -22.57 1.33 -4.77
CA VAL A 331 -21.87 0.51 -5.78
C VAL A 331 -22.83 -0.48 -6.46
N ILE A 332 -23.66 -1.19 -5.69
CA ILE A 332 -24.67 -2.11 -6.22
C ILE A 332 -25.69 -1.37 -7.09
N GLY A 333 -26.04 -0.13 -6.73
CA GLY A 333 -26.91 0.75 -7.51
C GLY A 333 -26.43 1.05 -8.93
N LEU A 334 -25.11 1.04 -9.18
CA LEU A 334 -24.52 1.23 -10.51
C LEU A 334 -24.83 0.09 -11.49
N LYS A 335 -25.08 -1.12 -10.97
CA LYS A 335 -25.32 -2.33 -11.76
C LYS A 335 -24.21 -2.68 -12.79
N ASP A 336 -22.97 -2.21 -12.58
CA ASP A 336 -21.83 -2.57 -13.44
C ASP A 336 -21.27 -3.95 -13.04
N PRO A 337 -21.46 -5.01 -13.86
CA PRO A 337 -21.00 -6.36 -13.54
C PRO A 337 -19.48 -6.54 -13.73
N SER A 338 -18.74 -5.51 -14.16
CA SER A 338 -17.28 -5.52 -14.30
C SER A 338 -16.53 -5.03 -13.05
N LEU A 339 -17.21 -4.38 -12.10
CA LEU A 339 -16.59 -3.90 -10.85
C LEU A 339 -16.10 -5.05 -9.97
N ARG A 340 -14.86 -4.97 -9.50
CA ARG A 340 -14.22 -5.98 -8.63
C ARG A 340 -13.52 -5.31 -7.47
N PHE A 341 -13.76 -5.81 -6.26
CA PHE A 341 -13.18 -5.29 -5.02
C PHE A 341 -12.30 -6.34 -4.33
N TYR A 342 -11.21 -5.88 -3.71
CA TYR A 342 -10.16 -6.72 -3.15
C TYR A 342 -9.72 -6.24 -1.76
N LEU A 343 -9.34 -7.21 -0.92
CA LEU A 343 -8.96 -7.00 0.49
C LEU A 343 -7.51 -7.48 0.73
N PRO A 344 -6.49 -6.80 0.17
CA PRO A 344 -5.13 -7.30 0.13
C PRO A 344 -4.47 -7.46 1.50
N ASN A 345 -4.75 -6.56 2.44
CA ASN A 345 -4.32 -6.57 3.84
C ASN A 345 -5.27 -7.35 4.78
N GLY A 346 -6.46 -7.71 4.29
CA GLY A 346 -7.47 -8.46 5.03
C GLY A 346 -8.32 -7.62 6.00
N VAL A 347 -9.28 -8.29 6.64
CA VAL A 347 -10.25 -7.67 7.55
C VAL A 347 -10.30 -8.38 8.91
N HIS A 348 -10.73 -7.64 9.92
CA HIS A 348 -11.05 -8.15 11.26
C HIS A 348 -12.33 -8.98 11.19
N VAL A 349 -12.24 -10.30 11.41
CA VAL A 349 -13.40 -11.21 11.30
C VAL A 349 -14.49 -10.90 12.33
N SER A 350 -14.14 -10.37 13.50
CA SER A 350 -15.08 -9.87 14.51
C SER A 350 -15.97 -8.71 14.03
N GLY A 351 -15.59 -8.03 12.94
CA GLY A 351 -16.41 -7.03 12.27
C GLY A 351 -17.41 -7.58 11.24
N LEU A 352 -17.43 -8.89 10.96
CA LEU A 352 -18.24 -9.49 9.90
C LEU A 352 -19.64 -9.91 10.38
N ASP A 353 -20.66 -9.63 9.58
CA ASP A 353 -22.02 -10.18 9.75
C ASP A 353 -22.67 -10.54 8.41
N ARG A 354 -23.87 -11.14 8.47
CA ARG A 354 -24.61 -11.61 7.29
C ARG A 354 -24.96 -10.47 6.32
N LYS A 355 -25.42 -9.31 6.82
CA LYS A 355 -25.78 -8.15 5.99
C LYS A 355 -24.56 -7.65 5.21
N THR A 356 -23.47 -7.43 5.93
CA THR A 356 -22.20 -6.94 5.39
C THR A 356 -21.63 -7.92 4.36
N ALA A 357 -21.59 -9.22 4.68
CA ALA A 357 -21.11 -10.25 3.75
C ALA A 357 -21.95 -10.34 2.46
N GLN A 358 -23.27 -10.23 2.56
CA GLN A 358 -24.18 -10.20 1.40
C GLN A 358 -23.98 -8.94 0.53
N LEU A 359 -23.79 -7.77 1.15
CA LEU A 359 -23.45 -6.54 0.43
C LEU A 359 -22.10 -6.68 -0.29
N MET A 360 -21.08 -7.21 0.37
CA MET A 360 -19.76 -7.45 -0.20
C MET A 360 -19.81 -8.38 -1.42
N LYS A 361 -20.55 -9.51 -1.34
CA LYS A 361 -20.71 -10.43 -2.49
C LYS A 361 -21.42 -9.75 -3.66
N ARG A 362 -22.53 -9.04 -3.38
CA ARG A 362 -23.34 -8.35 -4.40
C ARG A 362 -22.61 -7.18 -5.07
N ALA A 363 -21.75 -6.48 -4.34
CA ALA A 363 -20.93 -5.38 -4.85
C ALA A 363 -19.68 -5.84 -5.63
N GLY A 364 -19.38 -7.14 -5.67
CA GLY A 364 -18.24 -7.69 -6.41
C GLY A 364 -16.94 -7.79 -5.63
N VAL A 365 -16.97 -7.86 -4.28
CA VAL A 365 -15.78 -8.23 -3.50
C VAL A 365 -15.43 -9.69 -3.78
N VAL A 366 -14.25 -9.94 -4.35
CA VAL A 366 -13.87 -11.22 -4.96
C VAL A 366 -13.28 -12.21 -3.96
N GLU A 367 -12.28 -11.76 -3.20
CA GLU A 367 -11.58 -12.59 -2.21
C GLU A 367 -11.72 -11.93 -0.84
N ILE A 368 -12.19 -12.70 0.15
CA ILE A 368 -12.18 -12.29 1.55
C ILE A 368 -10.92 -12.82 2.20
N ARG A 369 -10.07 -11.91 2.68
CA ARG A 369 -8.92 -12.26 3.51
C ARG A 369 -9.21 -11.87 4.95
N MET A 370 -9.06 -12.79 5.89
CA MET A 370 -9.30 -12.56 7.32
C MET A 370 -8.01 -12.66 8.10
N GLY A 371 -7.72 -11.69 8.97
CA GLY A 371 -6.61 -11.77 9.91
C GLY A 371 -6.99 -12.63 11.12
N LEU A 372 -6.59 -13.90 11.14
CA LEU A 372 -6.71 -14.76 12.34
C LEU A 372 -5.42 -14.71 13.17
N GLU A 373 -4.26 -14.66 12.54
CA GLU A 373 -2.90 -14.72 13.13
C GLU A 373 -2.57 -16.04 13.86
N SER A 374 -3.45 -16.55 14.73
CA SER A 374 -3.26 -17.83 15.45
C SER A 374 -4.60 -18.47 15.81
N ALA A 375 -4.64 -19.78 16.04
CA ALA A 375 -5.76 -20.47 16.67
C ALA A 375 -5.57 -20.64 18.20
N SER A 376 -4.47 -20.13 18.76
CA SER A 376 -4.16 -20.20 20.19
C SER A 376 -4.77 -19.04 20.96
N GLU A 377 -5.57 -19.34 21.98
CA GLU A 377 -6.09 -18.34 22.91
C GLU A 377 -4.95 -17.60 23.64
N GLU A 378 -3.84 -18.30 23.95
CA GLU A 378 -2.68 -17.69 24.61
C GLU A 378 -2.01 -16.63 23.71
N PHE A 379 -1.90 -16.90 22.41
CA PHE A 379 -1.43 -15.93 21.43
C PHE A 379 -2.27 -14.65 21.49
N HIS A 380 -3.60 -14.78 21.45
CA HIS A 380 -4.49 -13.62 21.50
C HIS A 380 -4.40 -12.87 22.83
N ARG A 381 -4.34 -13.59 23.97
CA ARG A 381 -4.17 -12.97 25.30
C ARG A 381 -2.90 -12.13 25.41
N ARG A 382 -1.78 -12.61 24.83
CA ARG A 382 -0.47 -11.94 24.82
C ARG A 382 -0.38 -10.82 23.79
N TYR A 383 -0.83 -11.04 22.55
CA TYR A 383 -0.42 -10.20 21.42
C TYR A 383 -1.47 -9.22 20.87
N ASP A 384 -2.78 -9.50 20.90
CA ASP A 384 -3.75 -8.62 20.21
C ASP A 384 -5.18 -8.56 20.77
N ARG A 385 -5.71 -9.64 21.35
CA ARG A 385 -7.12 -9.81 21.78
C ARG A 385 -8.14 -9.43 20.69
N LYS A 386 -7.83 -9.70 19.41
CA LYS A 386 -8.63 -9.21 18.26
C LYS A 386 -9.80 -10.11 17.83
N VAL A 387 -9.74 -11.40 18.18
CA VAL A 387 -10.64 -12.46 17.68
C VAL A 387 -10.64 -13.64 18.65
N GLU A 388 -11.79 -14.30 18.77
CA GLU A 388 -11.94 -15.63 19.40
C GLU A 388 -12.17 -16.69 18.32
N VAL A 389 -11.80 -17.93 18.58
CA VAL A 389 -11.85 -19.03 17.60
C VAL A 389 -13.29 -19.27 17.09
N GLU A 390 -14.26 -19.14 17.98
CA GLU A 390 -15.69 -19.26 17.70
C GLU A 390 -16.17 -18.16 16.76
N GLN A 391 -15.69 -16.91 16.95
CA GLN A 391 -16.00 -15.78 16.07
C GLN A 391 -15.41 -16.00 14.67
N PHE A 392 -14.21 -16.58 14.57
CA PHE A 392 -13.61 -16.96 13.30
C PHE A 392 -14.45 -18.04 12.56
N LEU A 393 -14.83 -19.11 13.26
CA LEU A 393 -15.68 -20.18 12.69
C LEU A 393 -17.05 -19.65 12.25
N GLN A 394 -17.65 -18.77 13.04
CA GLN A 394 -18.88 -18.07 12.70
C GLN A 394 -18.69 -17.20 11.45
N GLY A 395 -17.57 -16.46 11.36
CA GLY A 395 -17.21 -15.67 10.18
C GLY A 395 -17.11 -16.51 8.90
N VAL A 396 -16.41 -17.65 8.94
CA VAL A 396 -16.34 -18.59 7.80
C VAL A 396 -17.75 -19.07 7.39
N SER A 397 -18.62 -19.39 8.36
CA SER A 397 -20.00 -19.81 8.09
C SER A 397 -20.84 -18.69 7.45
N ILE A 398 -20.70 -17.45 7.94
CA ILE A 398 -21.36 -16.26 7.39
C ILE A 398 -20.95 -16.02 5.93
N LEU A 399 -19.66 -16.14 5.60
CA LEU A 399 -19.17 -15.98 4.22
C LEU A 399 -19.74 -17.05 3.29
N LYS A 400 -19.70 -18.33 3.69
CA LYS A 400 -20.29 -19.43 2.91
C LYS A 400 -21.78 -19.22 2.68
N GLN A 401 -22.53 -18.79 3.70
CA GLN A 401 -23.96 -18.44 3.57
C GLN A 401 -24.25 -17.23 2.68
N ALA A 402 -23.30 -16.29 2.55
CA ALA A 402 -23.38 -15.17 1.62
C ALA A 402 -22.99 -15.56 0.17
N GLY A 403 -22.67 -16.83 -0.09
CA GLY A 403 -22.29 -17.35 -1.40
C GLY A 403 -20.81 -17.21 -1.74
N TYR A 404 -19.91 -17.11 -0.75
CA TYR A 404 -18.47 -17.25 -0.97
C TYR A 404 -18.03 -18.70 -0.95
N GLU A 405 -17.29 -19.10 -1.98
CA GLU A 405 -16.72 -20.45 -2.03
C GLU A 405 -15.46 -20.55 -1.16
N ALA A 406 -15.09 -21.77 -0.77
CA ALA A 406 -13.91 -21.99 0.08
C ALA A 406 -12.60 -21.43 -0.52
N GLN A 407 -12.53 -21.33 -1.85
CA GLN A 407 -11.42 -20.74 -2.61
C GLN A 407 -11.41 -19.20 -2.63
N ASP A 408 -12.54 -18.56 -2.33
CA ASP A 408 -12.68 -17.11 -2.19
C ASP A 408 -12.27 -16.63 -0.79
N ILE A 409 -12.14 -17.56 0.17
CA ILE A 409 -11.83 -17.28 1.56
C ILE A 409 -10.37 -17.64 1.85
N SER A 410 -9.59 -16.65 2.26
CA SER A 410 -8.21 -16.83 2.74
C SER A 410 -8.07 -16.33 4.17
N VAL A 411 -7.19 -16.97 4.94
CA VAL A 411 -6.94 -16.67 6.35
C VAL A 411 -5.46 -16.43 6.56
N TYR A 412 -5.11 -15.26 7.09
CA TYR A 412 -3.76 -14.95 7.51
C TYR A 412 -3.46 -15.57 8.88
N LEU A 413 -2.32 -16.26 8.96
CA LEU A 413 -1.69 -16.74 10.19
C LEU A 413 -0.29 -16.14 10.28
N LEU A 414 0.13 -15.69 11.46
CA LEU A 414 1.38 -14.96 11.66
C LEU A 414 2.44 -15.89 12.25
N ALA A 415 3.64 -15.86 11.68
CA ALA A 415 4.71 -16.79 12.00
C ALA A 415 6.05 -16.07 12.27
N GLY A 416 6.68 -16.40 13.38
CA GLY A 416 8.01 -15.92 13.78
C GLY A 416 8.01 -14.70 14.70
N LEU A 417 6.98 -14.50 15.53
CA LEU A 417 7.05 -13.49 16.59
C LEU A 417 8.11 -13.89 17.65
N PRO A 418 8.67 -12.94 18.42
CA PRO A 418 9.61 -13.24 19.50
C PRO A 418 9.10 -14.31 20.49
N GLY A 419 9.73 -15.49 20.48
CA GLY A 419 9.36 -16.61 21.34
C GLY A 419 8.08 -17.37 20.93
N GLN A 420 7.55 -17.17 19.73
CA GLN A 420 6.52 -18.05 19.17
C GLN A 420 7.15 -19.39 18.79
N GLY A 421 6.59 -20.50 19.27
CA GLY A 421 6.99 -21.86 18.88
C GLY A 421 6.42 -22.26 17.53
N ALA A 422 7.18 -23.02 16.75
CA ALA A 422 6.74 -23.46 15.42
C ALA A 422 5.58 -24.46 15.45
N GLU A 423 5.44 -25.21 16.53
CA GLU A 423 4.38 -26.20 16.77
C GLU A 423 3.01 -25.54 16.93
N GLU A 424 2.96 -24.35 17.56
CA GLU A 424 1.73 -23.54 17.65
C GLU A 424 1.27 -23.11 16.25
N VAL A 425 2.21 -22.61 15.43
CA VAL A 425 1.91 -22.26 14.04
C VAL A 425 1.46 -23.48 13.24
N GLU A 426 2.04 -24.65 13.47
CA GLU A 426 1.61 -25.90 12.82
C GLU A 426 0.18 -26.28 13.20
N ALA A 427 -0.16 -26.21 14.49
CA ALA A 427 -1.51 -26.45 14.99
C ALA A 427 -2.52 -25.44 14.39
N SER A 428 -2.16 -24.16 14.36
CA SER A 428 -2.95 -23.10 13.75
C SER A 428 -3.20 -23.31 12.24
N ILE A 429 -2.19 -23.77 11.49
CA ILE A 429 -2.35 -24.14 10.07
C ILE A 429 -3.35 -25.29 9.92
N ARG A 430 -3.19 -26.37 10.70
CA ARG A 430 -4.06 -27.55 10.65
C ARG A 430 -5.51 -27.22 11.04
N PHE A 431 -5.69 -26.38 12.04
CA PHE A 431 -7.00 -25.88 12.47
C PHE A 431 -7.74 -25.16 11.34
N VAL A 432 -7.09 -24.22 10.65
CA VAL A 432 -7.71 -23.50 9.52
C VAL A 432 -7.96 -24.43 8.33
N GLN A 433 -7.05 -25.36 8.04
CA GLN A 433 -7.24 -26.35 6.98
C GLN A 433 -8.48 -27.23 7.23
N ALA A 434 -8.78 -27.57 8.49
CA ALA A 434 -9.99 -28.33 8.84
C ALA A 434 -11.31 -27.59 8.50
N THR A 435 -11.31 -26.26 8.32
CA THR A 435 -12.51 -25.51 7.87
C THR A 435 -12.64 -25.45 6.34
N GLY A 436 -11.66 -26.03 5.62
CA GLY A 436 -11.58 -26.12 4.15
C GLY A 436 -11.15 -24.83 3.44
N VAL A 437 -10.78 -23.77 4.16
CA VAL A 437 -10.43 -22.46 3.57
C VAL A 437 -8.91 -22.32 3.36
N ARG A 438 -8.48 -21.36 2.55
CA ARG A 438 -7.07 -21.21 2.20
C ARG A 438 -6.25 -20.57 3.33
N VAL A 439 -5.16 -21.22 3.73
CA VAL A 439 -4.17 -20.63 4.65
C VAL A 439 -3.20 -19.71 3.89
N ARG A 440 -2.90 -18.55 4.47
CA ARG A 440 -1.84 -17.63 4.04
C ARG A 440 -0.91 -17.36 5.22
N LEU A 441 0.27 -17.96 5.20
CA LEU A 441 1.28 -17.69 6.24
C LEU A 441 1.91 -16.31 5.99
N ALA A 442 1.79 -15.42 6.96
CA ALA A 442 2.46 -14.13 7.03
C ALA A 442 3.73 -14.27 7.89
N GLU A 443 4.88 -13.93 7.32
CA GLU A 443 6.15 -13.88 8.06
C GLU A 443 6.19 -12.58 8.88
N TYR A 444 6.47 -12.70 10.18
CA TYR A 444 6.69 -11.54 11.05
C TYR A 444 7.86 -10.69 10.55
N SER A 445 7.66 -9.38 10.62
CA SER A 445 8.68 -8.36 10.39
C SER A 445 8.89 -7.67 11.74
N PRO A 446 10.11 -7.58 12.28
CA PRO A 446 10.37 -6.69 13.40
C PRO A 446 10.20 -5.26 12.90
N VAL A 447 9.12 -4.58 13.32
CA VAL A 447 8.82 -3.22 12.87
C VAL A 447 9.09 -2.22 14.02
N PRO A 448 9.86 -1.15 13.78
CA PRO A 448 10.09 -0.08 14.75
C PRO A 448 8.80 0.51 15.31
N SER A 449 8.86 1.02 16.53
CA SER A 449 7.74 1.66 17.26
C SER A 449 6.51 0.78 17.52
N THR A 450 6.58 -0.53 17.24
CA THR A 450 5.60 -1.51 17.71
C THR A 450 5.86 -1.91 19.16
N HIS A 451 4.87 -2.47 19.87
CA HIS A 451 5.05 -2.92 21.25
C HIS A 451 6.07 -4.07 21.37
N LEU A 452 6.14 -4.93 20.34
CA LEU A 452 7.14 -6.00 20.27
C LEU A 452 8.54 -5.52 19.83
N TRP A 453 8.74 -4.23 19.54
CA TRP A 453 10.04 -3.72 19.12
C TRP A 453 11.14 -4.07 20.13
N GLY A 454 10.94 -3.73 21.41
CA GLY A 454 11.92 -4.04 22.46
C GLY A 454 12.13 -5.54 22.72
N GLU A 455 11.12 -6.39 22.51
CA GLU A 455 11.31 -7.85 22.53
C GLU A 455 12.12 -8.33 21.31
N SER A 456 11.88 -7.73 20.14
CA SER A 456 12.59 -8.05 18.91
C SER A 456 14.07 -7.65 19.00
N LEU A 457 14.39 -6.49 19.59
CA LEU A 457 15.78 -6.08 19.85
C LEU A 457 16.54 -7.03 20.76
N ARG A 458 15.88 -7.60 21.78
CA ARG A 458 16.51 -8.58 22.69
C ARG A 458 16.63 -9.97 22.10
N ALA A 459 15.75 -10.34 21.16
CA ALA A 459 15.69 -11.68 20.60
C ALA A 459 16.45 -11.83 19.26
N CYS A 460 16.70 -10.73 18.53
CA CYS A 460 17.39 -10.77 17.25
C CYS A 460 18.91 -10.64 17.42
N SER A 461 19.66 -11.55 16.80
CA SER A 461 21.14 -11.49 16.76
C SER A 461 21.70 -10.44 15.77
N PHE A 462 20.85 -9.60 15.17
CA PHE A 462 21.20 -8.66 14.11
C PHE A 462 20.83 -7.21 14.49
N PRO A 463 21.60 -6.20 14.03
CA PRO A 463 21.41 -4.79 14.39
C PRO A 463 20.16 -4.20 13.72
N LEU A 464 19.00 -4.40 14.34
CA LEU A 464 17.70 -3.93 13.82
C LEU A 464 17.58 -2.39 13.82
N GLU A 465 18.19 -1.70 14.80
CA GLU A 465 18.10 -0.24 14.90
C GLU A 465 18.97 0.47 13.84
N GLU A 466 20.14 -0.10 13.54
CA GLU A 466 21.14 0.48 12.66
C GLU A 466 21.00 0.05 11.20
N GLU A 467 20.50 -1.17 10.92
CA GLU A 467 20.38 -1.73 9.57
C GLU A 467 18.94 -2.22 9.29
N PRO A 468 18.10 -1.36 8.68
CA PRO A 468 16.70 -1.68 8.44
C PRO A 468 16.48 -2.85 7.47
N LEU A 469 17.48 -3.31 6.71
CA LEU A 469 17.33 -4.49 5.86
C LEU A 469 16.88 -5.73 6.66
N PHE A 470 17.28 -5.86 7.93
CA PHE A 470 16.87 -6.96 8.81
C PHE A 470 15.38 -6.92 9.21
N HIS A 471 14.66 -5.83 8.95
CA HIS A 471 13.20 -5.81 9.05
C HIS A 471 12.51 -6.62 7.96
N ASN A 472 13.19 -6.93 6.85
CA ASN A 472 12.58 -7.63 5.72
C ASN A 472 12.11 -9.03 6.13
N ASN A 473 10.79 -9.26 6.13
CA ASN A 473 10.23 -10.54 6.55
C ASN A 473 10.73 -11.73 5.72
N SER A 474 11.13 -11.50 4.46
CA SER A 474 11.76 -12.54 3.63
C SER A 474 13.05 -13.09 4.22
N LEU A 475 13.76 -12.32 5.04
CA LEU A 475 14.96 -12.74 5.77
C LEU A 475 14.63 -13.56 7.01
N PHE A 476 13.44 -13.46 7.61
CA PHE A 476 13.10 -14.14 8.85
C PHE A 476 14.23 -14.02 9.90
N SER A 477 14.56 -12.78 10.24
CA SER A 477 15.65 -12.38 11.15
C SER A 477 15.40 -12.75 12.62
N MET A 478 14.15 -13.09 12.95
CA MET A 478 13.70 -13.51 14.28
C MET A 478 13.76 -15.04 14.48
N GLU A 479 14.61 -15.75 13.74
CA GLU A 479 14.79 -17.19 13.93
C GLU A 479 15.46 -17.49 15.28
N TRP A 480 15.00 -18.56 15.94
CA TRP A 480 15.52 -19.02 17.23
C TRP A 480 15.44 -20.54 17.32
N GLU A 481 15.94 -21.15 18.40
CA GLU A 481 16.01 -22.62 18.53
C GLU A 481 14.64 -23.32 18.36
N GLY A 482 13.57 -22.77 18.95
CA GLY A 482 12.20 -23.26 18.79
C GLY A 482 11.50 -22.84 17.49
N PHE A 483 12.14 -22.04 16.64
CA PHE A 483 11.63 -21.68 15.32
C PHE A 483 12.76 -21.32 14.33
N PRO A 484 13.54 -22.32 13.86
CA PRO A 484 14.59 -22.09 12.87
C PRO A 484 14.00 -21.87 11.47
N TYR A 485 14.73 -21.19 10.59
CA TYR A 485 14.26 -20.88 9.23
C TYR A 485 13.85 -22.12 8.41
N ARG A 486 14.46 -23.29 8.65
CA ARG A 486 14.04 -24.56 8.03
C ARG A 486 12.58 -24.91 8.36
N LYS A 487 12.18 -24.78 9.62
CA LYS A 487 10.82 -25.10 10.07
C LYS A 487 9.80 -24.13 9.46
N LEU A 488 10.17 -22.86 9.23
CA LEU A 488 9.35 -21.94 8.44
C LEU A 488 9.11 -22.43 7.00
N LEU A 489 10.13 -23.01 6.34
CA LEU A 489 9.97 -23.56 4.99
C LEU A 489 9.02 -24.76 4.97
N GLU A 490 9.07 -25.60 6.00
CA GLU A 490 8.14 -26.72 6.20
C GLU A 490 6.70 -26.23 6.43
N LEU A 491 6.48 -25.26 7.32
CA LEU A 491 5.16 -24.67 7.59
C LEU A 491 4.57 -23.99 6.33
N LYS A 492 5.41 -23.29 5.56
CA LYS A 492 5.02 -22.75 4.24
C LYS A 492 4.66 -23.82 3.22
N ARG A 493 5.19 -25.04 3.34
CA ARG A 493 4.82 -26.18 2.48
C ARG A 493 3.49 -26.76 2.94
N LEU A 494 3.34 -27.06 4.24
CA LEU A 494 2.11 -27.55 4.86
C LEU A 494 0.91 -26.63 4.53
N ALA A 495 1.06 -25.32 4.68
CA ALA A 495 0.02 -24.33 4.38
C ALA A 495 -0.45 -24.34 2.90
N ARG A 496 0.40 -24.79 1.97
CA ARG A 496 0.07 -24.93 0.54
C ARG A 496 -0.55 -26.28 0.21
N GLU A 497 -0.04 -27.36 0.79
CA GLU A 497 -0.48 -28.74 0.49
C GLU A 497 -1.96 -28.97 0.84
N GLY A 498 -2.41 -28.52 2.01
CA GLY A 498 -3.79 -28.75 2.47
C GLY A 498 -4.90 -28.05 1.67
N PHE A 499 -4.57 -27.11 0.78
CA PHE A 499 -5.55 -26.54 -0.16
C PHE A 499 -5.50 -27.21 -1.54
N GLY A 500 -4.33 -27.72 -1.96
CA GLY A 500 -4.18 -28.43 -3.24
C GLY A 500 -4.92 -29.76 -3.27
N GLN A 501 -4.85 -30.54 -2.20
CA GLN A 501 -5.50 -31.85 -2.09
C GLN A 501 -7.04 -31.76 -2.17
N LEU A 502 -7.63 -30.65 -1.75
CA LEU A 502 -9.08 -30.41 -1.83
C LEU A 502 -9.57 -30.12 -3.27
N GLN A 503 -8.68 -29.84 -4.22
CA GLN A 503 -9.03 -29.60 -5.64
C GLN A 503 -8.85 -30.84 -6.54
N GLU A 504 -8.26 -31.94 -6.05
CA GLU A 504 -8.11 -33.20 -6.80
C GLU A 504 -9.25 -34.20 -6.53
N SER A 505 -10.34 -33.75 -5.89
CA SER A 505 -11.49 -34.58 -5.49
C SER A 505 -12.81 -34.26 -6.22
N PHE A 506 -12.76 -33.54 -7.35
CA PHE A 506 -13.90 -33.20 -8.20
C PHE A 506 -13.52 -33.22 -9.69
#